data_AF-A0A7V6SUJ3-F1
#
_entry.id   AF-A0A7V6SUJ3-F1
#
_cell.length_a   1.000
_cell.length_b   1.000
_cell.length_c   1.000
_cell.angle_alpha   90.00
_cell.angle_beta   90.00
_cell.angle_gamma   90.00
#
_symmetry.space_group_name_H-M   'P 1'
#
loop_
_entity.id
_entity.type
_entity.pdbx_description
1 polymer ?
#
loop_
_entity_poly.entity_id
_entity_poly.type
_entity_poly.pdbx_seq_one_letter_code
_entity_poly.pdbx_strand_id
1 'polypeptide(L)'
;MSHTLLIINPGSTSTKVAIYEDQVPVVSSQIDHDPEEIKSFASVSDQFDYRKNAVDSWLREQGSYALSSVVARGGLLRPLRGGCYRVDACMKEDLWNGVQGEHASNLGGLIASALAEPLGIPAFIVDPVSVDEFNDVARLSGLDVIPRKSLLHALNIRSTARKAAADLGKQMEACRFIVAHLGGGFSIVPMENGKMIDANNANEEGPFSP
;
A
#
# COMPACT_ATOMS: atom_id res chain seq x y z
N MET A 1 -8.09 19.29 17.98
CA MET A 1 -9.19 18.80 17.14
C MET A 1 -8.89 17.35 16.84
N SER A 2 -9.88 16.46 16.92
CA SER A 2 -9.71 15.05 16.55
C SER A 2 -9.66 14.92 15.03
N HIS A 3 -8.84 14.01 14.52
CA HIS A 3 -8.72 13.70 13.09
C HIS A 3 -9.48 12.44 12.74
N THR A 4 -10.55 12.56 11.94
CA THR A 4 -11.24 11.38 11.40
C THR A 4 -10.64 10.98 10.06
N LEU A 5 -10.17 9.73 9.94
CA LEU A 5 -9.47 9.23 8.76
C LEU A 5 -10.25 8.07 8.14
N LEU A 6 -10.46 8.13 6.82
CA LEU A 6 -10.92 6.96 6.06
C LEU A 6 -9.69 6.20 5.53
N ILE A 7 -9.57 4.93 5.88
CA ILE A 7 -8.47 4.05 5.46
C ILE A 7 -8.97 3.08 4.40
N ILE A 8 -8.25 2.96 3.28
CA ILE A 8 -8.61 2.11 2.14
C ILE A 8 -7.44 1.21 1.74
N ASN A 9 -7.67 -0.08 1.64
CA ASN A 9 -6.66 -1.04 1.22
C ASN A 9 -7.24 -2.04 0.22
N PRO A 10 -7.16 -1.74 -1.09
CA PRO A 10 -7.55 -2.67 -2.13
C PRO A 10 -6.58 -3.86 -2.19
N GLY A 11 -7.12 -5.07 -2.07
CA GLY A 11 -6.47 -6.34 -2.35
C GLY A 11 -7.05 -6.99 -3.61
N SER A 12 -6.51 -8.14 -4.02
CA SER A 12 -6.88 -8.79 -5.27
C SER A 12 -8.39 -9.08 -5.36
N THR A 13 -8.98 -9.68 -4.32
CA THR A 13 -10.39 -10.10 -4.28
C THR A 13 -11.23 -9.36 -3.24
N SER A 14 -10.65 -8.43 -2.50
CA SER A 14 -11.37 -7.66 -1.48
C SER A 14 -10.83 -6.24 -1.35
N THR A 15 -11.59 -5.35 -0.72
CA THR A 15 -11.11 -4.04 -0.29
C THR A 15 -11.36 -3.91 1.22
N LYS A 16 -10.29 -3.78 2.00
CA LYS A 16 -10.39 -3.48 3.43
C LYS A 16 -10.60 -1.98 3.61
N VAL A 17 -11.52 -1.63 4.49
CA VAL A 17 -11.91 -0.24 4.78
C VAL A 17 -12.04 -0.05 6.27
N ALA A 18 -11.67 1.13 6.76
CA ALA A 18 -11.83 1.48 8.16
C ALA A 18 -11.98 2.98 8.35
N ILE A 19 -12.67 3.38 9.43
CA ILE A 19 -12.73 4.75 9.91
C ILE A 19 -12.00 4.81 11.24
N TYR A 20 -11.04 5.72 11.34
CA TYR A 20 -10.30 6.00 12.55
C TYR A 20 -10.65 7.39 13.07
N GLU A 21 -10.75 7.52 14.38
CA GLU A 21 -10.69 8.80 15.08
C GLU A 21 -9.36 8.86 15.84
N ASP A 22 -8.46 9.72 15.36
CA ASP A 22 -7.07 9.78 15.76
C ASP A 22 -6.38 8.41 15.64
N GLN A 23 -6.14 7.73 16.76
CA GLN A 23 -5.49 6.41 16.82
C GLN A 23 -6.47 5.27 17.08
N VAL A 24 -7.76 5.57 17.23
CA VAL A 24 -8.79 4.60 17.62
C VAL A 24 -9.58 4.16 16.39
N PRO A 25 -9.60 2.86 16.04
CA PRO A 25 -10.48 2.36 15.00
C PRO A 25 -11.93 2.41 15.50
N VAL A 26 -12.77 3.19 14.82
CA VAL A 26 -14.21 3.29 15.11
C VAL A 26 -14.98 2.21 14.36
N VAL A 27 -14.66 2.03 13.09
CA VAL A 27 -15.26 1.00 12.23
C VAL A 27 -14.17 0.35 11.40
N SER A 28 -14.22 -0.97 11.23
CA SER A 28 -13.38 -1.71 10.30
C SER A 28 -14.19 -2.80 9.62
N SER A 29 -14.06 -2.92 8.31
CA SER A 29 -14.78 -3.91 7.51
C SER A 29 -13.94 -4.37 6.33
N GLN A 30 -14.40 -5.46 5.71
CA GLN A 30 -13.88 -5.97 4.46
C GLN A 30 -15.04 -6.02 3.47
N ILE A 31 -14.84 -5.43 2.29
CA ILE A 31 -15.75 -5.54 1.15
C ILE A 31 -15.19 -6.65 0.27
N ASP A 32 -15.91 -7.76 0.15
CA ASP A 32 -15.54 -8.84 -0.76
C ASP A 32 -16.07 -8.55 -2.16
N HIS A 33 -15.25 -8.81 -3.17
CA HIS A 33 -15.61 -8.63 -4.57
C HIS A 33 -15.82 -9.99 -5.22
N ASP A 34 -16.84 -10.10 -6.07
CA ASP A 34 -17.08 -11.34 -6.81
C ASP A 34 -15.90 -11.62 -7.76
N PRO A 35 -15.20 -12.75 -7.62
CA PRO A 35 -14.10 -13.11 -8.51
C PRO A 35 -14.48 -13.14 -9.99
N GLU A 36 -15.70 -13.52 -10.34
CA GLU A 36 -16.17 -13.56 -11.73
C GLU A 36 -16.41 -12.16 -12.28
N GLU A 37 -16.92 -11.24 -11.46
CA GLU A 37 -17.05 -9.84 -11.82
C GLU A 37 -15.68 -9.19 -11.99
N ILE A 38 -14.73 -9.43 -11.07
CA ILE A 38 -13.35 -8.94 -11.18
C ILE A 38 -12.67 -9.43 -12.46
N LYS A 39 -12.87 -10.69 -12.86
CA LYS A 39 -12.32 -11.26 -14.10
C LYS A 39 -12.95 -10.68 -15.37
N SER A 40 -14.12 -10.05 -15.27
CA SER A 40 -14.80 -9.45 -16.44
C SER A 40 -14.16 -8.15 -16.91
N PHE A 41 -13.37 -7.49 -16.05
CA PHE A 41 -12.63 -6.27 -16.40
C PHE A 41 -11.36 -6.59 -17.20
N ALA A 42 -11.07 -5.78 -18.23
CA ALA A 42 -9.92 -6.01 -19.10
C ALA A 42 -8.58 -5.66 -18.42
N SER A 43 -8.59 -4.67 -17.53
CA SER A 43 -7.43 -4.24 -16.74
C SER A 43 -7.83 -3.98 -15.28
N VAL A 44 -6.83 -3.84 -14.41
CA VAL A 44 -7.07 -3.39 -13.04
C VAL A 44 -7.66 -1.99 -13.00
N SER A 45 -7.22 -1.07 -13.87
CA SER A 45 -7.72 0.31 -13.91
C SER A 45 -9.22 0.37 -14.26
N ASP A 46 -9.73 -0.56 -15.06
CA ASP A 46 -11.17 -0.65 -15.38
C ASP A 46 -12.03 -1.00 -14.16
N GLN A 47 -11.45 -1.58 -13.11
CA GLN A 47 -12.14 -1.85 -11.84
C GLN A 47 -12.32 -0.60 -10.97
N PHE A 48 -11.78 0.55 -11.38
CA PHE A 48 -11.77 1.78 -10.58
C PHE A 48 -13.15 2.18 -10.09
N ASP A 49 -14.11 2.36 -11.00
CA ASP A 49 -15.45 2.80 -10.64
C ASP A 49 -16.19 1.76 -9.79
N TYR A 50 -16.04 0.47 -10.14
CA TYR A 50 -16.59 -0.64 -9.38
C TYR A 50 -16.16 -0.58 -7.91
N ARG A 51 -14.85 -0.54 -7.66
CA ARG A 51 -14.32 -0.53 -6.29
C ARG A 51 -14.57 0.80 -5.57
N LYS A 52 -14.50 1.94 -6.26
CA LYS A 52 -14.83 3.25 -5.71
C LYS A 52 -16.27 3.29 -5.23
N ASN A 53 -17.21 2.82 -6.04
CA ASN A 53 -18.64 2.82 -5.72
C ASN A 53 -18.94 1.89 -4.55
N ALA A 54 -18.24 0.75 -4.44
CA ALA A 54 -18.36 -0.14 -3.30
C ALA A 54 -17.89 0.54 -1.99
N VAL A 55 -16.76 1.26 -2.02
CA VAL A 55 -16.26 2.01 -0.85
C VAL A 55 -17.19 3.20 -0.50
N ASP A 56 -17.70 3.93 -1.49
CA ASP A 56 -18.66 5.03 -1.26
C ASP A 56 -19.96 4.52 -0.64
N SER A 57 -20.49 3.40 -1.15
CA SER A 57 -21.70 2.76 -0.60
C SER A 57 -21.48 2.33 0.84
N TRP A 58 -20.37 1.64 1.13
CA TRP A 58 -20.00 1.24 2.48
C TRP A 58 -19.87 2.45 3.42
N LEU A 59 -19.25 3.54 2.98
CA LEU A 59 -19.07 4.74 3.80
C LEU A 59 -20.42 5.37 4.16
N ARG A 60 -21.36 5.43 3.23
CA ARG A 60 -22.72 5.95 3.46
C ARG A 60 -23.50 5.12 4.48
N GLU A 61 -23.29 3.81 4.51
CA GLU A 61 -23.91 2.91 5.50
C GLU A 61 -23.40 3.14 6.92
N GLN A 62 -22.17 3.64 7.10
CA GLN A 62 -21.60 3.90 8.43
C GLN A 62 -22.14 5.18 9.07
N GLY A 63 -22.88 6.00 8.32
CA GLY A 63 -23.37 7.31 8.75
C GLY A 63 -22.50 8.47 8.26
N SER A 64 -22.72 9.66 8.81
CA SER A 64 -22.00 10.88 8.41
C SER A 64 -20.77 11.11 9.29
N TYR A 65 -19.59 11.06 8.69
CA TYR A 65 -18.32 11.40 9.34
C TYR A 65 -17.73 12.68 8.75
N ALA A 66 -17.23 13.57 9.61
CA ALA A 66 -16.47 14.73 9.19
C ALA A 66 -15.01 14.32 8.92
N LEU A 67 -14.77 13.71 7.75
CA LEU A 67 -13.45 13.22 7.37
C LEU A 67 -12.42 14.37 7.29
N SER A 68 -11.27 14.16 7.91
CA SER A 68 -10.10 15.04 7.82
C SER A 68 -9.20 14.67 6.64
N SER A 69 -9.12 13.37 6.29
CA SER A 69 -8.39 12.90 5.11
C SER A 69 -8.79 11.47 4.74
N VAL A 70 -8.42 11.07 3.52
CA VAL A 70 -8.51 9.69 3.05
C VAL A 70 -7.11 9.14 2.84
N VAL A 71 -6.80 7.97 3.39
CA VAL A 71 -5.48 7.35 3.34
C VAL A 71 -5.60 5.97 2.72
N ALA A 72 -4.72 5.66 1.78
CA ALA A 72 -4.71 4.37 1.11
C ALA A 72 -3.36 3.66 1.16
N ARG A 73 -3.39 2.34 0.94
CA ARG A 73 -2.18 1.59 0.55
C ARG A 73 -1.68 2.12 -0.80
N GLY A 74 -0.39 2.43 -0.90
CA GLY A 74 0.22 2.83 -2.16
C GLY A 74 0.44 1.67 -3.13
N GLY A 75 0.32 1.94 -4.43
CA GLY A 75 0.48 0.96 -5.51
C GLY A 75 1.91 0.76 -6.01
N LEU A 76 2.03 0.21 -7.22
CA LEU A 76 3.28 0.03 -7.95
C LEU A 76 3.65 1.31 -8.71
N LEU A 77 4.09 2.32 -7.96
CA LEU A 77 4.60 3.58 -8.50
C LEU A 77 6.04 3.41 -8.98
N ARG A 78 6.64 4.48 -9.50
CA ARG A 78 8.10 4.59 -9.62
C ARG A 78 8.78 4.39 -8.25
N PRO A 79 10.09 4.06 -8.21
CA PRO A 79 10.81 3.92 -6.94
C PRO A 79 10.69 5.17 -6.07
N LEU A 80 10.28 4.98 -4.82
CA LEU A 80 10.09 6.03 -3.83
C LEU A 80 10.76 5.64 -2.51
N ARG A 81 11.08 6.62 -1.67
CA ARG A 81 11.50 6.33 -0.29
C ARG A 81 10.28 5.92 0.56
N GLY A 82 10.53 5.32 1.72
CA GLY A 82 9.46 5.13 2.70
C GLY A 82 8.87 6.47 3.16
N GLY A 83 7.56 6.52 3.40
CA GLY A 83 6.90 7.75 3.83
C GLY A 83 5.40 7.83 3.56
N CYS A 84 4.83 8.98 3.92
CA CYS A 84 3.46 9.37 3.63
C CYS A 84 3.46 10.43 2.53
N TYR A 85 2.76 10.16 1.44
CA TYR A 85 2.75 11.00 0.24
C TYR A 85 1.34 11.48 -0.03
N ARG A 86 1.20 12.79 -0.28
CA ARG A 86 -0.08 13.34 -0.77
C ARG A 86 -0.29 12.85 -2.20
N VAL A 87 -1.50 12.41 -2.51
CA VAL A 87 -1.87 12.01 -3.86
C VAL A 87 -1.95 13.26 -4.74
N ASP A 88 -1.16 13.29 -5.80
CA ASP A 88 -1.13 14.37 -6.79
C ASP A 88 -1.43 13.84 -8.21
N ALA A 89 -1.44 14.73 -9.20
CA ALA A 89 -1.74 14.37 -10.58
C ALA A 89 -0.73 13.37 -11.18
N CYS A 90 0.57 13.53 -10.88
CA CYS A 90 1.62 12.66 -11.41
C CYS A 90 1.49 11.24 -10.85
N MET A 91 1.21 11.12 -9.54
CA MET A 91 0.92 9.85 -8.90
C MET A 91 -0.32 9.19 -9.49
N LYS A 92 -1.40 9.94 -9.73
CA LYS A 92 -2.62 9.41 -10.37
C LYS A 92 -2.32 8.83 -11.76
N GLU A 93 -1.53 9.54 -12.56
CA GLU A 93 -1.11 9.08 -13.88
C GLU A 93 -0.27 7.79 -13.82
N ASP A 94 0.74 7.75 -12.93
CA ASP A 94 1.57 6.56 -12.74
C ASP A 94 0.75 5.33 -12.30
N LEU A 95 -0.22 5.52 -11.39
CA LEU A 95 -1.12 4.45 -10.92
C LEU A 95 -2.07 3.97 -12.01
N TRP A 96 -2.65 4.90 -12.77
CA TRP A 96 -3.59 4.60 -13.85
C TRP A 96 -2.93 3.81 -14.98
N ASN A 97 -1.72 4.22 -15.36
CA ASN A 97 -0.95 3.60 -16.44
C ASN A 97 -0.21 2.32 -16.00
N GLY A 98 -0.17 2.01 -14.70
CA GLY A 98 0.52 0.83 -14.19
C GLY A 98 2.01 0.81 -14.55
N VAL A 99 2.73 1.91 -14.30
CA VAL A 99 4.13 2.10 -14.75
C VAL A 99 5.11 1.01 -14.29
N GLN A 100 4.79 0.29 -13.20
CA GLN A 100 5.54 -0.88 -12.72
C GLN A 100 4.71 -2.17 -12.70
N GLY A 101 3.57 -2.19 -13.40
CA GLY A 101 2.66 -3.33 -13.52
C GLY A 101 1.28 -3.08 -12.92
N GLU A 102 0.36 -3.99 -13.25
CA GLU A 102 -1.01 -3.95 -12.75
C GLU A 102 -1.16 -4.71 -11.43
N HIS A 103 -1.77 -4.07 -10.44
CA HIS A 103 -2.14 -4.72 -9.19
C HIS A 103 -3.26 -3.92 -8.53
N ALA A 104 -4.17 -4.58 -7.82
CA ALA A 104 -5.33 -3.94 -7.17
C ALA A 104 -4.96 -2.74 -6.29
N SER A 105 -3.78 -2.76 -5.64
CA SER A 105 -3.28 -1.63 -4.84
C SER A 105 -3.09 -0.33 -5.63
N ASN A 106 -2.96 -0.38 -6.96
CA ASN A 106 -2.86 0.81 -7.81
C ASN A 106 -4.12 1.68 -7.69
N LEU A 107 -5.27 1.05 -7.44
CA LEU A 107 -6.54 1.74 -7.26
C LEU A 107 -6.62 2.49 -5.93
N GLY A 108 -5.74 2.20 -4.95
CA GLY A 108 -5.80 2.79 -3.61
C GLY A 108 -5.73 4.31 -3.63
N GLY A 109 -4.65 4.86 -4.22
CA GLY A 109 -4.46 6.31 -4.34
C GLY A 109 -5.53 6.98 -5.20
N LEU A 110 -5.97 6.31 -6.27
CA LEU A 110 -7.02 6.80 -7.16
C LEU A 110 -8.36 6.95 -6.43
N ILE A 111 -8.80 5.89 -5.73
CA ILE A 111 -10.05 5.89 -4.96
C ILE A 111 -9.96 6.93 -3.84
N ALA A 112 -8.84 7.00 -3.13
CA ALA A 112 -8.64 7.98 -2.06
C ALA A 112 -8.79 9.42 -2.57
N SER A 113 -8.18 9.76 -3.71
CA SER A 113 -8.32 11.07 -4.34
C SER A 113 -9.76 11.36 -4.74
N ALA A 114 -10.43 10.40 -5.38
CA ALA A 114 -11.79 10.57 -5.89
C ALA A 114 -12.83 10.78 -4.78
N LEU A 115 -12.62 10.20 -3.59
CA LEU A 115 -13.47 10.42 -2.42
C LEU A 115 -13.14 11.71 -1.67
N ALA A 116 -11.87 12.13 -1.69
CA ALA A 116 -11.40 13.31 -0.97
C ALA A 116 -11.67 14.63 -1.71
N GLU A 117 -11.54 14.64 -3.04
CA GLU A 117 -11.67 15.83 -3.89
C GLU A 117 -13.02 16.56 -3.73
N PRO A 118 -14.19 15.89 -3.76
CA PRO A 118 -15.49 16.55 -3.57
C PRO A 118 -15.67 17.16 -2.17
N LEU A 119 -14.92 16.67 -1.18
CA LEU A 119 -14.97 17.15 0.20
C LEU A 119 -13.94 18.27 0.47
N GLY A 120 -13.05 18.55 -0.49
CA GLY A 120 -11.97 19.54 -0.31
C GLY A 120 -10.91 19.11 0.71
N ILE A 121 -10.79 17.81 1.01
CA ILE A 121 -9.85 17.26 1.99
C ILE A 121 -8.66 16.58 1.28
N PRO A 122 -7.51 16.40 1.96
CA PRO A 122 -6.38 15.72 1.34
C PRO A 122 -6.56 14.20 1.26
N ALA A 123 -5.96 13.61 0.23
CA ALA A 123 -5.75 12.17 0.10
C ALA A 123 -4.26 11.82 0.21
N PHE A 124 -3.95 10.69 0.84
CA PHE A 124 -2.58 10.22 1.04
C PHE A 124 -2.41 8.74 0.68
N ILE A 125 -1.19 8.35 0.34
CA ILE A 125 -0.73 6.97 0.39
C ILE A 125 0.41 6.84 1.40
N VAL A 126 0.57 5.65 1.97
CA VAL A 126 1.65 5.36 2.93
C VAL A 126 2.44 4.15 2.46
N ASP A 127 3.78 4.27 2.49
CA ASP A 127 4.76 3.22 2.19
C ASP A 127 4.30 2.32 1.02
N PRO A 128 4.29 2.84 -0.22
CA PRO A 128 3.83 2.10 -1.40
C PRO A 128 4.60 0.78 -1.60
N VAL A 129 4.05 -0.11 -2.42
CA VAL A 129 4.73 -1.38 -2.78
C VAL A 129 6.09 -1.11 -3.45
N SER A 130 6.23 0.04 -4.11
CA SER A 130 7.46 0.50 -4.78
C SER A 130 8.45 1.25 -3.90
N VAL A 131 8.35 1.14 -2.56
CA VAL A 131 9.40 1.64 -1.67
C VAL A 131 10.72 0.95 -2.02
N ASP A 132 11.73 1.76 -2.33
CA ASP A 132 13.08 1.32 -2.69
C ASP A 132 14.10 2.01 -1.79
N GLU A 133 14.67 1.21 -0.90
CA GLU A 133 15.74 1.61 0.02
C GLU A 133 16.95 0.68 -0.11
N PHE A 134 17.05 -0.03 -1.26
CA PHE A 134 18.09 -1.00 -1.52
C PHE A 134 19.47 -0.35 -1.55
N ASN A 135 20.46 -1.07 -1.03
CA ASN A 135 21.86 -0.77 -1.29
C ASN A 135 22.20 -1.06 -2.77
N ASP A 136 23.15 -0.33 -3.34
CA ASP A 136 23.53 -0.49 -4.75
C ASP A 136 23.93 -1.92 -5.11
N VAL A 137 24.62 -2.62 -4.21
CA VAL A 137 25.01 -4.02 -4.41
C VAL A 137 23.81 -4.98 -4.53
N ALA A 138 22.69 -4.66 -3.86
CA ALA A 138 21.47 -5.47 -3.93
C ALA A 138 20.76 -5.33 -5.29
N ARG A 139 21.11 -4.33 -6.11
CA ARG A 139 20.54 -4.12 -7.45
C ARG A 139 21.16 -5.03 -8.50
N LEU A 140 22.33 -5.61 -8.21
CA LEU A 140 23.03 -6.49 -9.14
C LEU A 140 22.28 -7.82 -9.26
N SER A 141 21.83 -8.15 -10.47
CA SER A 141 21.16 -9.42 -10.80
C SER A 141 22.10 -10.45 -11.44
N GLY A 142 23.28 -10.01 -11.89
CA GLY A 142 24.16 -10.77 -12.78
C GLY A 142 24.03 -10.40 -14.27
N LEU A 143 23.04 -9.57 -14.65
CA LEU A 143 22.87 -9.05 -16.00
C LEU A 143 22.64 -7.53 -15.98
N ASP A 144 23.47 -6.78 -16.72
CA ASP A 144 23.45 -5.31 -16.75
C ASP A 144 22.09 -4.72 -17.15
N VAL A 145 21.40 -5.37 -18.09
CA VAL A 145 20.12 -4.89 -18.63
C VAL A 145 18.90 -5.24 -17.77
N ILE A 146 19.06 -6.00 -16.68
CA ILE A 146 17.95 -6.47 -15.84
C ILE A 146 18.31 -6.29 -14.35
N PRO A 147 18.31 -5.05 -13.81
CA PRO A 147 18.58 -4.85 -12.39
C PRO A 147 17.45 -5.44 -11.53
N ARG A 148 17.79 -5.83 -10.30
CA ARG A 148 16.79 -6.24 -9.30
C ARG A 148 15.91 -5.05 -8.91
N LYS A 149 14.60 -5.28 -8.77
CA LYS A 149 13.60 -4.26 -8.44
C LYS A 149 13.12 -4.42 -7.00
N SER A 150 12.96 -3.31 -6.28
CA SER A 150 12.33 -3.31 -4.96
C SER A 150 10.81 -3.21 -5.09
N LEU A 151 10.13 -4.35 -5.04
CA LEU A 151 8.67 -4.47 -4.98
C LEU A 151 8.30 -5.41 -3.84
N LEU A 152 7.83 -4.84 -2.73
CA LEU A 152 7.72 -5.56 -1.47
C LEU A 152 6.55 -5.06 -0.60
N HIS A 153 6.24 -5.78 0.46
CA HIS A 153 5.16 -5.46 1.39
C HIS A 153 5.54 -4.34 2.39
N ALA A 154 5.99 -3.18 1.88
CA ALA A 154 6.73 -2.16 2.62
C ALA A 154 6.00 -1.66 3.87
N LEU A 155 4.71 -1.35 3.71
CA LEU A 155 3.85 -0.91 4.80
C LEU A 155 3.82 -1.90 5.98
N ASN A 156 3.66 -3.20 5.69
CA ASN A 156 3.61 -4.21 6.74
C ASN A 156 5.00 -4.46 7.34
N ILE A 157 6.05 -4.51 6.50
CA ILE A 157 7.43 -4.70 6.96
C ILE A 157 7.84 -3.59 7.92
N ARG A 158 7.63 -2.33 7.55
CA ARG A 158 7.96 -1.17 8.38
C ARG A 158 7.14 -1.14 9.66
N SER A 159 5.84 -1.45 9.59
CA SER A 159 4.98 -1.55 10.78
C SER A 159 5.45 -2.63 11.77
N THR A 160 5.80 -3.81 11.26
CA THR A 160 6.31 -4.92 12.07
C THR A 160 7.67 -4.59 12.69
N ALA A 161 8.58 -3.97 11.94
CA ALA A 161 9.88 -3.54 12.44
C ALA A 161 9.75 -2.49 13.56
N ARG A 162 8.81 -1.54 13.44
CA ARG A 162 8.52 -0.56 14.50
C ARG A 162 8.03 -1.22 15.77
N LYS A 163 7.13 -2.20 15.67
CA LYS A 163 6.63 -2.97 16.83
C LYS A 163 7.75 -3.75 17.50
N ALA A 164 8.54 -4.49 16.72
CA ALA A 164 9.67 -5.26 17.25
C ALA A 164 10.72 -4.35 17.92
N ALA A 165 10.99 -3.17 17.37
CA ALA A 165 11.89 -2.20 18.01
C ALA A 165 11.33 -1.67 19.33
N ALA A 166 10.02 -1.39 19.39
CA ALA A 166 9.34 -0.96 20.62
C ALA A 166 9.40 -2.04 21.71
N ASP A 167 9.18 -3.31 21.35
CA ASP A 167 9.30 -4.45 22.28
C ASP A 167 10.72 -4.58 22.86
N LEU A 168 11.73 -4.16 22.09
CA LEU A 168 13.14 -4.11 22.51
C LEU A 168 13.50 -2.81 23.26
N GLY A 169 12.56 -1.88 23.44
CA GLY A 169 12.81 -0.57 24.03
C GLY A 169 13.76 0.31 23.21
N LYS A 170 13.82 0.10 21.89
CA LYS A 170 14.74 0.78 20.97
C LYS A 170 14.00 1.54 19.87
N GLN A 171 14.68 2.52 19.30
CA GLN A 171 14.27 3.10 18.01
C GLN A 171 14.57 2.11 16.88
N MET A 172 13.71 2.06 15.86
CA MET A 172 13.86 1.14 14.73
C MET A 172 15.21 1.32 14.01
N GLU A 173 15.68 2.56 13.94
CA GLU A 173 16.94 2.96 13.31
C GLU A 173 18.18 2.45 14.07
N ALA A 174 18.03 2.08 15.35
CA ALA A 174 19.11 1.50 16.15
C ALA A 174 19.14 -0.05 16.09
N CYS A 175 18.25 -0.65 15.29
CA CYS A 175 18.09 -2.08 15.19
C CYS A 175 18.49 -2.61 13.80
N ARG A 176 18.83 -3.90 13.77
CA ARG A 176 18.93 -4.69 12.54
C ARG A 176 17.92 -5.82 12.64
N PHE A 177 17.13 -5.99 11.60
CA PHE A 177 16.07 -6.99 11.55
C PHE A 177 16.13 -7.80 10.26
N ILE A 178 15.56 -9.00 10.29
CA ILE A 178 15.09 -9.69 9.10
C ILE A 178 13.59 -9.85 9.29
N VAL A 179 12.79 -9.20 8.45
CA VAL A 179 11.34 -9.24 8.55
C VAL A 179 10.80 -10.11 7.42
N ALA A 180 10.07 -11.16 7.76
CA ALA A 180 9.40 -12.03 6.80
C ALA A 180 7.89 -11.72 6.79
N HIS A 181 7.42 -11.07 5.73
CA HIS A 181 6.00 -10.99 5.43
C HIS A 181 5.55 -12.27 4.74
N LEU A 182 4.65 -13.02 5.36
CA LEU A 182 4.15 -14.31 4.87
C LEU A 182 2.63 -14.24 4.63
N GLY A 183 2.23 -13.68 3.49
CA GLY A 183 0.82 -13.51 3.08
C GLY A 183 0.50 -14.19 1.75
N GLY A 184 -0.35 -13.57 0.92
CA GLY A 184 -0.58 -14.04 -0.46
C GLY A 184 0.63 -13.88 -1.38
N GLY A 185 1.61 -13.07 -0.97
CA GLY A 185 2.96 -13.06 -1.54
C GLY A 185 3.97 -12.93 -0.40
N PHE A 186 5.17 -13.47 -0.58
CA PHE A 186 6.20 -13.47 0.46
C PHE A 186 7.27 -12.41 0.19
N SER A 187 7.61 -11.63 1.22
CA SER A 187 8.75 -10.71 1.18
C SER A 187 9.63 -10.92 2.42
N ILE A 188 10.88 -11.28 2.22
CA ILE A 188 11.87 -11.47 3.28
C ILE A 188 12.91 -10.34 3.16
N VAL A 189 12.93 -9.46 4.15
CA VAL A 189 13.56 -8.15 4.03
C VAL A 189 14.55 -7.93 5.17
N PRO A 190 15.86 -7.99 4.92
CA PRO A 190 16.84 -7.43 5.84
C PRO A 190 16.65 -5.91 5.96
N MET A 191 16.63 -5.46 7.21
CA MET A 191 16.56 -4.04 7.54
C MET A 191 17.77 -3.62 8.37
N GLU A 192 18.33 -2.48 8.02
CA GLU A 192 19.44 -1.84 8.73
C GLU A 192 19.21 -0.33 8.80
N ASN A 193 19.46 0.28 9.96
CA ASN A 193 19.30 1.73 10.18
C ASN A 193 17.91 2.25 9.75
N GLY A 194 16.87 1.44 9.96
CA GLY A 194 15.49 1.75 9.61
C GLY A 194 15.15 1.63 8.11
N LYS A 195 16.07 1.13 7.29
CA LYS A 195 15.93 0.99 5.83
C LYS A 195 15.80 -0.46 5.40
N MET A 196 15.04 -0.71 4.34
CA MET A 196 14.91 -2.01 3.67
C MET A 196 16.04 -2.18 2.65
N ILE A 197 17.18 -2.71 3.08
CA ILE A 197 18.44 -2.65 2.31
C ILE A 197 18.56 -3.69 1.19
N ASP A 198 17.73 -4.72 1.24
CA ASP A 198 17.58 -5.78 0.22
C ASP A 198 16.21 -6.45 0.47
N ALA A 199 15.66 -7.12 -0.53
CA ALA A 199 14.46 -7.95 -0.44
C ALA A 199 14.33 -8.79 -1.71
N ASN A 200 13.54 -9.85 -1.63
CA ASN A 200 13.04 -10.48 -2.86
C ASN A 200 11.91 -9.63 -3.47
N ASN A 201 11.86 -9.52 -4.80
CA ASN A 201 10.67 -9.09 -5.54
C ASN A 201 9.62 -10.22 -5.51
N ALA A 202 8.56 -10.05 -4.72
CA ALA A 202 7.55 -11.08 -4.47
C ALA A 202 6.80 -11.59 -5.73
N ASN A 203 6.91 -10.88 -6.87
CA ASN A 203 6.32 -11.29 -8.14
C ASN A 203 7.26 -12.13 -9.02
N GLU A 204 8.58 -12.09 -8.78
CA GLU A 204 9.59 -12.60 -9.71
C GLU A 204 10.59 -13.56 -9.03
N GLU A 205 10.85 -13.40 -7.73
CA GLU A 205 11.87 -14.13 -6.99
C GLU A 205 11.43 -14.45 -5.56
N GLY A 206 12.04 -15.49 -4.99
CA GLY A 206 11.86 -15.89 -3.60
C GLY A 206 11.31 -17.30 -3.42
N PRO A 207 10.90 -17.66 -2.19
CA PRO A 207 10.31 -18.96 -1.88
C PRO A 207 8.91 -19.11 -2.49
N PHE A 208 8.43 -20.36 -2.57
CA PHE A 208 7.03 -20.63 -2.90
C PHE A 208 6.09 -19.92 -1.90
N SER A 209 5.08 -19.23 -2.44
CA SER A 209 3.96 -18.64 -1.69
C SER A 209 2.63 -19.31 -2.10
N PRO A 210 1.57 -19.21 -1.27
CA PRO A 210 0.25 -19.75 -1.58
C PRO A 210 -0.39 -19.24 -2.87
#